data_AF-A0A931K0Z5-F1
#
_entry.id   AF-A0A931K0Z5-F1
#
_cell.length_a   1.000
_cell.length_b   1.000
_cell.length_c   1.000
_cell.angle_alpha   90.00
_cell.angle_beta   90.00
_cell.angle_gamma   90.00
#
_symmetry.space_group_name_H-M   'P 1'
#
loop_
_entity.id
_entity.type
_entity.pdbx_description
1 polymer ?
#
loop_
_entity_poly.entity_id
_entity_poly.type
_entity_poly.pdbx_seq_one_letter_code
_entity_poly.pdbx_strand_id
1 'polypeptide(L)'
;MRTCPWLLVLACLLTFGRASLAQQPAFQEFHPPKGPALRYLLLQPADTSKPGPLLLALPPGDQGEQMCRAGQDKYWDELAKAGWTVICPAAPAGKRFDASNDDALLSLAADVAGRVHPENNAIHLAGVSNGGISAVRLAVDHPDRFASLTLLPGAADTNFKPARLKALAKLPTLLFVGEKDADYWHAGSKAIVAAITGEGGKASLRVMPGQGHVIEFAPGELVAAFEAQRAGGSGGDEAEVGKTIDALHEAAAKAQEARYFGLYAPGAIFLGTDPTERWTAEAFHEWAKPYFARGSAWTYTPKERHVYFSPSHDVAWFDEMLENAKLGLCRGSGVLVRDGQAWHIAQYNLSVPVPNDLMGQVVDMIRAKDAKPAAK
;
A
#
# COMPACT_ATOMS: atom_id res chain seq x y z
N MET A 1 20.20 68.49 -44.41
CA MET A 1 19.94 67.87 -43.09
C MET A 1 18.59 68.32 -42.60
N ARG A 2 17.60 67.42 -42.53
CA ARG A 2 16.55 67.33 -41.49
C ARG A 2 15.52 66.28 -41.92
N THR A 3 15.54 65.19 -41.18
CA THR A 3 14.65 64.03 -41.19
C THR A 3 13.26 64.39 -40.65
N CYS A 4 12.19 63.80 -41.22
CA CYS A 4 10.85 63.82 -40.64
C CYS A 4 10.36 62.36 -40.52
N PRO A 5 10.08 61.84 -39.31
CA PRO A 5 9.79 60.42 -39.11
C PRO A 5 8.28 60.13 -39.20
N TRP A 6 7.97 58.89 -39.60
CA TRP A 6 6.62 58.33 -39.64
C TRP A 6 6.15 57.97 -38.22
N LEU A 7 4.92 58.38 -37.88
CA LEU A 7 4.21 57.98 -36.66
C LEU A 7 3.61 56.58 -36.85
N LEU A 8 4.16 55.60 -36.13
CA LEU A 8 3.57 54.27 -35.94
C LEU A 8 2.62 54.33 -34.72
N VAL A 9 1.32 54.22 -34.95
CA VAL A 9 0.32 54.02 -33.90
C VAL A 9 0.29 52.53 -33.56
N LEU A 10 0.81 52.17 -32.38
CA LEU A 10 0.74 50.82 -31.84
C LEU A 10 -0.62 50.62 -31.15
N ALA A 11 -1.50 49.81 -31.75
CA ALA A 11 -2.71 49.34 -31.09
C ALA A 11 -2.36 48.24 -30.07
N CYS A 12 -2.39 48.56 -28.78
CA CYS A 12 -2.31 47.56 -27.71
C CYS A 12 -3.64 46.80 -27.61
N LEU A 13 -3.70 45.61 -28.23
CA LEU A 13 -4.72 44.60 -27.93
C LEU A 13 -4.38 43.95 -26.58
N LEU A 14 -5.02 44.44 -25.51
CA LEU A 14 -5.05 43.77 -24.22
C LEU A 14 -5.90 42.49 -24.35
N THR A 15 -5.24 41.36 -24.54
CA THR A 15 -5.87 40.04 -24.39
C THR A 15 -6.06 39.77 -22.89
N PHE A 16 -7.27 40.02 -22.38
CA PHE A 16 -7.68 39.46 -21.11
C PHE A 16 -7.78 37.95 -21.26
N GLY A 17 -6.74 37.24 -20.82
CA GLY A 17 -6.81 35.80 -20.60
C GLY A 17 -7.91 35.52 -19.59
N ARG A 18 -8.99 34.87 -20.02
CA ARG A 18 -9.97 34.28 -19.11
C ARG A 18 -9.24 33.21 -18.30
N ALA A 19 -8.89 33.51 -17.06
CA ALA A 19 -8.60 32.47 -16.09
C ALA A 19 -9.83 31.55 -16.04
N SER A 20 -9.67 30.30 -16.47
CA SER A 20 -10.69 29.27 -16.25
C SER A 20 -10.80 29.09 -14.74
N LEU A 21 -11.97 29.42 -14.16
CA LEU A 21 -12.27 29.02 -12.79
C LEU A 21 -12.27 27.49 -12.79
N ALA A 22 -11.31 26.89 -12.09
CA ALA A 22 -11.27 25.44 -11.90
C ALA A 22 -12.62 25.00 -11.31
N GLN A 23 -13.34 24.17 -12.06
CA GLN A 23 -14.66 23.71 -11.65
C GLN A 23 -14.50 22.79 -10.45
N GLN A 24 -15.18 23.10 -9.33
CA GLN A 24 -15.12 22.24 -8.15
C GLN A 24 -15.63 20.83 -8.48
N PRO A 25 -15.03 19.79 -7.87
CA PRO A 25 -15.47 18.42 -8.08
C PRO A 25 -16.93 18.26 -7.67
N ALA A 26 -17.69 17.61 -8.55
CA ALA A 26 -19.09 17.28 -8.30
C ALA A 26 -19.19 16.03 -7.41
N PHE A 27 -20.23 15.99 -6.59
CA PHE A 27 -20.57 14.77 -5.88
C PHE A 27 -21.01 13.70 -6.86
N GLN A 28 -20.49 12.50 -6.68
CA GLN A 28 -20.91 11.28 -7.36
C GLN A 28 -21.84 10.50 -6.44
N GLU A 29 -22.61 9.57 -7.02
CA GLU A 29 -23.48 8.67 -6.28
C GLU A 29 -23.05 7.22 -6.53
N PHE A 30 -23.03 6.42 -5.47
CA PHE A 30 -22.66 5.02 -5.49
C PHE A 30 -23.73 4.17 -4.83
N HIS A 31 -24.14 3.10 -5.50
CA HIS A 31 -25.12 2.14 -5.01
C HIS A 31 -24.41 0.84 -4.64
N PRO A 32 -24.12 0.61 -3.35
CA PRO A 32 -23.43 -0.60 -2.92
C PRO A 32 -24.34 -1.83 -3.06
N PRO A 33 -23.77 -3.04 -3.17
CA PRO A 33 -24.55 -4.28 -3.11
C PRO A 33 -25.32 -4.45 -1.79
N LYS A 34 -24.80 -3.87 -0.71
CA LYS A 34 -25.40 -3.90 0.64
C LYS A 34 -25.19 -2.56 1.35
N GLY A 35 -26.23 -2.08 2.02
CA GLY A 35 -26.23 -0.78 2.71
C GLY A 35 -26.88 0.34 1.89
N PRO A 36 -26.93 1.56 2.43
CA PRO A 36 -27.53 2.70 1.74
C PRO A 36 -26.65 3.22 0.60
N ALA A 37 -27.28 3.86 -0.40
CA ALA A 37 -26.54 4.63 -1.40
C ALA A 37 -25.69 5.72 -0.73
N LEU A 38 -24.49 5.95 -1.26
CA LEU A 38 -23.57 6.95 -0.77
C LEU A 38 -23.34 8.02 -1.83
N ARG A 39 -23.43 9.28 -1.42
CA ARG A 39 -22.87 10.38 -2.21
C ARG A 39 -21.46 10.64 -1.75
N TYR A 40 -20.53 10.92 -2.67
CA TYR A 40 -19.13 11.11 -2.32
C TYR A 40 -18.43 12.11 -3.25
N LEU A 41 -17.41 12.78 -2.72
CA LEU A 41 -16.43 13.50 -3.52
C LEU A 41 -15.29 12.54 -3.88
N LEU A 42 -14.84 12.62 -5.13
CA LEU A 42 -13.61 11.98 -5.60
C LEU A 42 -12.64 13.07 -6.03
N LEU A 43 -11.55 13.21 -5.28
CA LEU A 43 -10.46 14.13 -5.61
C LEU A 43 -9.35 13.30 -6.24
N GLN A 44 -8.90 13.71 -7.42
CA GLN A 44 -7.87 12.99 -8.17
C GLN A 44 -6.70 13.92 -8.46
N PRO A 45 -5.48 13.38 -8.53
CA PRO A 45 -4.34 14.14 -9.00
C PRO A 45 -4.50 14.55 -10.46
N ALA A 46 -3.79 15.61 -10.87
CA ALA A 46 -3.81 16.06 -12.26
C ALA A 46 -3.21 15.02 -13.22
N ASP A 47 -2.21 14.27 -12.76
CA ASP A 47 -1.63 13.15 -13.47
C ASP A 47 -2.12 11.83 -12.88
N THR A 48 -2.96 11.11 -13.62
CA THR A 48 -3.46 9.77 -13.28
C THR A 48 -2.77 8.67 -14.08
N SER A 49 -1.67 8.97 -14.78
CA SER A 49 -0.95 7.98 -15.60
C SER A 49 -0.14 6.99 -14.77
N LYS A 50 0.15 7.33 -13.50
CA LYS A 50 0.85 6.47 -12.56
C LYS A 50 -0.06 6.12 -11.37
N PRO A 51 0.02 4.88 -10.87
CA PRO A 51 -0.61 4.51 -9.60
C PRO A 51 -0.15 5.42 -8.47
N GLY A 52 -1.11 6.08 -7.82
CA GLY A 52 -0.88 6.86 -6.61
C GLY A 52 -1.59 6.22 -5.41
N PRO A 53 -1.34 6.72 -4.20
CA PRO A 53 -2.03 6.24 -3.01
C PRO A 53 -3.52 6.62 -3.01
N LEU A 54 -4.35 5.75 -2.41
CA LEU A 54 -5.79 5.94 -2.28
C LEU A 54 -6.18 6.14 -0.82
N LEU A 55 -6.92 7.21 -0.53
CA LEU A 55 -7.40 7.56 0.80
C LEU A 55 -8.92 7.51 0.86
N LEU A 56 -9.48 6.78 1.82
CA LEU A 56 -10.85 6.95 2.30
C LEU A 56 -10.84 7.97 3.45
N ALA A 57 -11.38 9.16 3.23
CA ALA A 57 -11.35 10.28 4.17
C ALA A 57 -12.74 10.58 4.74
N LEU A 58 -12.96 10.24 6.01
CA LEU A 58 -14.24 10.46 6.69
C LEU A 58 -14.34 11.92 7.20
N PRO A 59 -15.38 12.67 6.79
CA PRO A 59 -15.50 14.10 7.08
C PRO A 59 -15.80 14.39 8.56
N PRO A 60 -15.63 15.65 9.00
CA PRO A 60 -16.02 16.09 10.34
C PRO A 60 -17.54 16.29 10.50
N GLY A 61 -17.96 16.81 11.65
CA GLY A 61 -19.33 17.28 11.87
C GLY A 61 -20.40 16.18 11.75
N ASP A 62 -21.50 16.50 11.08
CA ASP A 62 -22.58 15.56 10.76
C ASP A 62 -22.23 14.58 9.63
N GLN A 63 -21.05 14.76 9.04
CA GLN A 63 -20.52 13.99 7.92
C GLN A 63 -21.29 14.13 6.61
N GLY A 64 -22.14 15.13 6.46
CA GLY A 64 -22.84 15.41 5.21
C GLY A 64 -21.96 16.02 4.13
N GLU A 65 -22.55 16.30 2.95
CA GLU A 65 -21.84 16.86 1.80
C GLU A 65 -21.10 18.17 2.11
N GLN A 66 -21.68 19.02 2.96
CA GLN A 66 -21.05 20.26 3.38
C GLN A 66 -19.77 19.99 4.20
N MET A 67 -19.78 18.96 5.05
CA MET A 67 -18.60 18.58 5.83
C MET A 67 -17.54 17.88 4.97
N CYS A 68 -17.94 17.17 3.91
CA CYS A 68 -16.99 16.70 2.90
C CYS A 68 -16.28 17.87 2.22
N ARG A 69 -16.99 18.95 1.85
CA ARG A 69 -16.37 20.17 1.30
C ARG A 69 -15.45 20.85 2.31
N ALA A 70 -15.89 20.96 3.57
CA ALA A 70 -15.04 21.52 4.62
C ALA A 70 -13.75 20.72 4.81
N GLY A 71 -13.81 19.38 4.79
CA GLY A 71 -12.62 18.53 4.83
C GLY A 71 -11.76 18.63 3.57
N GLN A 72 -12.39 18.71 2.40
CA GLN A 72 -11.72 18.92 1.11
C GLN A 72 -10.86 20.19 1.15
N ASP A 73 -11.51 21.33 1.40
CA ASP A 73 -10.89 22.65 1.37
C ASP A 73 -9.77 22.76 2.43
N LYS A 74 -9.94 22.05 3.56
CA LYS A 74 -9.03 22.13 4.69
C LYS A 74 -7.80 21.22 4.57
N TYR A 75 -7.97 20.00 4.05
CA TYR A 75 -6.93 18.96 4.15
C TYR A 75 -6.70 18.19 2.83
N TRP A 76 -7.76 17.87 2.09
CA TRP A 76 -7.66 16.85 1.04
C TRP A 76 -7.23 17.38 -0.33
N ASP A 77 -7.50 18.66 -0.63
CA ASP A 77 -7.03 19.29 -1.86
C ASP A 77 -5.50 19.29 -1.99
N GLU A 78 -4.79 19.40 -0.86
CA GLU A 78 -3.32 19.35 -0.84
C GLU A 78 -2.79 17.95 -1.14
N LEU A 79 -3.40 16.91 -0.55
CA LEU A 79 -3.06 15.51 -0.86
C LEU A 79 -3.33 15.18 -2.33
N ALA A 80 -4.47 15.64 -2.88
CA ALA A 80 -4.79 15.43 -4.29
C ALA A 80 -3.74 16.07 -5.22
N LYS A 81 -3.29 17.29 -4.91
CA LYS A 81 -2.19 17.95 -5.63
C LYS A 81 -0.86 17.20 -5.50
N ALA A 82 -0.67 16.45 -4.42
CA ALA A 82 0.52 15.66 -4.16
C ALA A 82 0.49 14.24 -4.76
N GLY A 83 -0.56 13.86 -5.49
CA GLY A 83 -0.63 12.54 -6.15
C GLY A 83 -1.63 11.57 -5.53
N TRP A 84 -2.31 11.94 -4.45
CA TRP A 84 -3.29 11.07 -3.80
C TRP A 84 -4.64 11.10 -4.52
N THR A 85 -5.27 9.93 -4.65
CA THR A 85 -6.71 9.88 -4.89
C THR A 85 -7.42 9.88 -3.54
N VAL A 86 -8.40 10.76 -3.34
CA VAL A 86 -9.16 10.87 -2.08
C VAL A 86 -10.65 10.65 -2.33
N ILE A 87 -11.22 9.71 -1.60
CA ILE A 87 -12.65 9.44 -1.52
C ILE A 87 -13.17 10.10 -0.24
N CYS A 88 -14.11 11.03 -0.35
CA CYS A 88 -14.77 11.64 0.81
C CYS A 88 -16.29 11.37 0.78
N PRO A 89 -16.76 10.29 1.42
CA PRO A 89 -18.17 9.94 1.41
C PRO A 89 -18.97 10.82 2.37
N ALA A 90 -20.17 11.20 1.94
CA ALA A 90 -21.16 11.90 2.75
C ALA A 90 -22.08 10.89 3.42
N ALA A 91 -22.28 11.05 4.73
CA ALA A 91 -23.10 10.16 5.51
C ALA A 91 -24.59 10.38 5.24
N PRO A 92 -25.37 9.29 5.13
CA PRO A 92 -26.77 9.38 4.77
C PRO A 92 -27.59 9.99 5.91
N ALA A 93 -28.61 10.76 5.55
CA ALA A 93 -29.63 11.28 6.46
C ALA A 93 -29.09 12.11 7.66
N GLY A 94 -27.95 12.80 7.49
CA GLY A 94 -27.37 13.68 8.51
C GLY A 94 -26.93 12.97 9.79
N LYS A 95 -26.71 11.65 9.70
CA LYS A 95 -26.19 10.83 10.81
C LYS A 95 -24.75 10.48 10.55
N ARG A 96 -23.93 10.53 11.59
CA ARG A 96 -22.55 10.03 11.56
C ARG A 96 -22.53 8.55 11.13
N PHE A 97 -21.55 8.17 10.31
CA PHE A 97 -21.29 6.79 9.91
C PHE A 97 -21.15 5.88 11.13
N ASP A 98 -21.94 4.82 11.12
CA ASP A 98 -21.94 3.74 12.09
C ASP A 98 -21.83 2.37 11.38
N ALA A 99 -21.85 1.28 12.16
CA ALA A 99 -21.60 -0.08 11.64
C ALA A 99 -22.59 -0.49 10.53
N SER A 100 -23.78 0.12 10.45
CA SER A 100 -24.73 -0.14 9.37
C SER A 100 -24.26 0.39 8.00
N ASN A 101 -23.24 1.25 7.98
CA ASN A 101 -22.68 1.84 6.77
C ASN A 101 -21.39 1.16 6.29
N ASP A 102 -20.86 0.16 7.02
CA ASP A 102 -19.54 -0.42 6.73
C ASP A 102 -19.45 -1.07 5.36
N ASP A 103 -20.42 -1.90 5.01
CA ASP A 103 -20.45 -2.57 3.71
C ASP A 103 -20.46 -1.53 2.58
N ALA A 104 -21.24 -0.45 2.74
CA ALA A 104 -21.31 0.63 1.76
C ALA A 104 -19.98 1.38 1.61
N LEU A 105 -19.32 1.73 2.72
CA LEU A 105 -18.03 2.42 2.73
C LEU A 105 -16.92 1.55 2.12
N LEU A 106 -16.86 0.27 2.51
CA LEU A 106 -15.84 -0.66 2.04
C LEU A 106 -16.05 -1.05 0.58
N SER A 107 -17.31 -1.18 0.13
CA SER A 107 -17.62 -1.40 -1.29
C SER A 107 -17.29 -0.18 -2.15
N LEU A 108 -17.56 1.04 -1.66
CA LEU A 108 -17.18 2.27 -2.37
C LEU A 108 -15.66 2.36 -2.52
N ALA A 109 -14.92 2.11 -1.45
CA ALA A 109 -13.46 2.14 -1.49
C ALA A 109 -12.89 1.08 -2.46
N ALA A 110 -13.47 -0.12 -2.47
CA ALA A 110 -13.08 -1.19 -3.40
C ALA A 110 -13.43 -0.87 -4.86
N ASP A 111 -14.59 -0.28 -5.13
CA ASP A 111 -14.99 0.16 -6.48
C ASP A 111 -14.02 1.19 -7.05
N VAL A 112 -13.69 2.21 -6.25
CA VAL A 112 -12.71 3.23 -6.66
C VAL A 112 -11.33 2.59 -6.83
N ALA A 113 -10.88 1.72 -5.91
CA ALA A 113 -9.61 1.02 -6.03
C ALA A 113 -9.52 0.20 -7.33
N GLY A 114 -10.61 -0.47 -7.74
CA GLY A 114 -10.69 -1.20 -9.00
C GLY A 114 -10.62 -0.32 -10.25
N ARG A 115 -10.93 0.98 -10.14
CA ARG A 115 -10.84 1.95 -11.24
C ARG A 115 -9.49 2.65 -11.31
N VAL A 116 -8.90 2.97 -10.16
CA VAL A 116 -7.66 3.78 -10.10
C VAL A 116 -6.40 2.94 -9.91
N HIS A 117 -6.54 1.67 -9.55
CA HIS A 117 -5.44 0.73 -9.29
C HIS A 117 -4.37 1.34 -8.40
N PRO A 118 -4.68 1.62 -7.12
CA PRO A 118 -3.78 2.36 -6.26
C PRO A 118 -2.48 1.63 -6.05
N GLU A 119 -1.44 2.39 -5.72
CA GLU A 119 -0.13 1.86 -5.37
C GLU A 119 -0.28 0.76 -4.30
N ASN A 120 0.38 -0.38 -4.52
CA ASN A 120 0.33 -1.57 -3.66
C ASN A 120 -1.08 -2.15 -3.43
N ASN A 121 -2.07 -1.77 -4.26
CA ASN A 121 -3.48 -2.10 -4.07
C ASN A 121 -4.00 -1.70 -2.66
N ALA A 122 -3.38 -0.68 -2.06
CA ALA A 122 -3.60 -0.29 -0.68
C ALA A 122 -4.64 0.83 -0.58
N ILE A 123 -5.44 0.78 0.49
CA ILE A 123 -6.39 1.83 0.86
C ILE A 123 -5.97 2.38 2.22
N HIS A 124 -5.73 3.67 2.31
CA HIS A 124 -5.48 4.37 3.57
C HIS A 124 -6.80 4.90 4.13
N LEU A 125 -6.90 5.02 5.45
CA LEU A 125 -8.07 5.59 6.13
C LEU A 125 -7.68 6.84 6.89
N ALA A 126 -8.45 7.91 6.73
CA ALA A 126 -8.34 9.09 7.58
C ALA A 126 -9.71 9.55 8.09
N GLY A 127 -9.70 10.25 9.22
CA GLY A 127 -10.90 10.84 9.79
C GLY A 127 -10.62 12.12 10.57
N VAL A 128 -11.52 13.10 10.43
CA VAL A 128 -11.42 14.40 11.11
C VAL A 128 -12.52 14.52 12.15
N SER A 129 -12.20 14.80 13.42
CA SER A 129 -13.21 15.00 14.50
C SER A 129 -14.19 13.82 14.61
N ASN A 130 -15.49 14.02 14.35
CA ASN A 130 -16.48 12.93 14.24
C ASN A 130 -16.11 11.89 13.16
N GLY A 131 -15.50 12.31 12.05
CA GLY A 131 -14.84 11.43 11.08
C GLY A 131 -13.75 10.59 11.69
N GLY A 132 -12.97 11.16 12.62
CA GLY A 132 -11.97 10.42 13.39
C GLY A 132 -12.60 9.33 14.26
N ILE A 133 -13.76 9.61 14.87
CA ILE A 133 -14.51 8.60 15.65
C ILE A 133 -15.02 7.48 14.73
N SER A 134 -15.63 7.82 13.60
CA SER A 134 -16.07 6.83 12.61
C SER A 134 -14.90 6.01 12.06
N ALA A 135 -13.75 6.64 11.79
CA ALA A 135 -12.56 5.99 11.25
C ALA A 135 -11.95 5.00 12.25
N VAL A 136 -11.84 5.38 13.53
CA VAL A 136 -11.39 4.47 14.60
C VAL A 136 -12.30 3.25 14.66
N ARG A 137 -13.62 3.45 14.66
CA ARG A 137 -14.56 2.33 14.68
C ARG A 137 -14.41 1.46 13.43
N LEU A 138 -14.31 2.06 12.24
CA LEU A 138 -14.20 1.32 10.97
C LEU A 138 -12.95 0.44 10.96
N ALA A 139 -11.82 1.02 11.37
CA ALA A 139 -10.54 0.32 11.45
C ALA A 139 -10.54 -0.78 12.50
N VAL A 140 -11.23 -0.61 13.63
CA VAL A 140 -11.35 -1.67 14.64
C VAL A 140 -12.25 -2.82 14.15
N ASP A 141 -13.33 -2.51 13.44
CA ASP A 141 -14.25 -3.52 12.91
C ASP A 141 -13.63 -4.26 11.71
N HIS A 142 -12.72 -3.61 10.96
CA HIS A 142 -12.12 -4.11 9.73
C HIS A 142 -10.61 -3.79 9.61
N PRO A 143 -9.76 -4.28 10.53
CA PRO A 143 -8.36 -3.86 10.61
C PRO A 143 -7.52 -4.24 9.40
N ASP A 144 -7.85 -5.35 8.72
CA ASP A 144 -7.11 -5.84 7.54
C ASP A 144 -7.52 -5.17 6.23
N ARG A 145 -8.41 -4.15 6.28
CA ARG A 145 -8.92 -3.45 5.08
C ARG A 145 -8.16 -2.17 4.75
N PHE A 146 -7.26 -1.73 5.63
CA PHE A 146 -6.55 -0.47 5.48
C PHE A 146 -5.05 -0.65 5.68
N ALA A 147 -4.25 0.12 4.94
CA ALA A 147 -2.80 0.13 5.07
C ALA A 147 -2.29 1.08 6.18
N SER A 148 -3.07 2.12 6.51
CA SER A 148 -2.77 3.03 7.62
C SER A 148 -4.01 3.76 8.11
N LEU A 149 -3.93 4.32 9.32
CA LEU A 149 -4.96 5.15 9.92
C LEU A 149 -4.42 6.55 10.30
N THR A 150 -5.04 7.63 9.84
CA THR A 150 -4.67 9.00 10.20
C THR A 150 -5.84 9.75 10.84
N LEU A 151 -5.64 10.38 12.01
CA LEU A 151 -6.71 11.00 12.80
C LEU A 151 -6.43 12.48 13.09
N LEU A 152 -7.42 13.37 12.81
CA LEU A 152 -7.26 14.83 12.91
C LEU A 152 -8.45 15.59 13.54
N PRO A 153 -8.49 15.78 14.86
CA PRO A 153 -8.19 14.74 15.84
C PRO A 153 -9.16 13.56 15.71
N GLY A 154 -8.89 12.47 16.43
CA GLY A 154 -9.78 11.31 16.51
C GLY A 154 -9.73 10.64 17.88
N ALA A 155 -10.82 9.96 18.22
CA ALA A 155 -10.99 9.26 19.49
C ALA A 155 -11.91 8.05 19.27
N ALA A 156 -11.87 7.09 20.19
CA ALA A 156 -12.93 6.09 20.26
C ALA A 156 -14.23 6.74 20.74
N ASP A 157 -15.38 6.23 20.30
CA ASP A 157 -16.69 6.67 20.80
C ASP A 157 -16.79 6.48 22.33
N THR A 158 -17.62 7.28 23.01
CA THR A 158 -17.78 7.19 24.48
C THR A 158 -18.35 5.84 24.94
N ASN A 159 -19.14 5.16 24.10
CA ASN A 159 -19.66 3.82 24.39
C ASN A 159 -18.71 2.70 23.92
N PHE A 160 -17.52 3.06 23.42
CA PHE A 160 -16.59 2.12 22.84
C PHE A 160 -15.83 1.35 23.92
N LYS A 161 -15.85 0.01 23.84
CA LYS A 161 -15.08 -0.85 24.75
C LYS A 161 -13.58 -0.69 24.47
N PRO A 162 -12.75 -0.18 25.41
CA PRO A 162 -11.34 0.10 25.15
C PRO A 162 -10.53 -1.12 24.69
N ALA A 163 -10.89 -2.32 25.16
CA ALA A 163 -10.23 -3.57 24.77
C ALA A 163 -10.25 -3.84 23.25
N ARG A 164 -11.21 -3.26 22.51
CA ARG A 164 -11.29 -3.44 21.05
C ARG A 164 -10.20 -2.67 20.30
N LEU A 165 -9.62 -1.63 20.89
CA LEU A 165 -8.57 -0.83 20.26
C LEU A 165 -7.30 -1.65 19.96
N LYS A 166 -7.11 -2.78 20.64
CA LYS A 166 -6.03 -3.75 20.34
C LYS A 166 -6.08 -4.27 18.90
N ALA A 167 -7.26 -4.28 18.27
CA ALA A 167 -7.39 -4.65 16.85
C ALA A 167 -6.57 -3.74 15.93
N LEU A 168 -6.26 -2.51 16.35
CA LEU A 168 -5.45 -1.56 15.60
C LEU A 168 -3.94 -1.84 15.70
N ALA A 169 -3.49 -2.84 16.48
CA ALA A 169 -2.06 -3.11 16.69
C ALA A 169 -1.27 -3.31 15.40
N LYS A 170 -1.90 -3.92 14.38
CA LYS A 170 -1.29 -4.15 13.07
C LYS A 170 -1.36 -2.96 12.13
N LEU A 171 -2.15 -1.93 12.45
CA LEU A 171 -2.43 -0.80 11.57
C LEU A 171 -1.57 0.41 11.96
N PRO A 172 -0.56 0.80 11.16
CA PRO A 172 0.24 1.98 11.44
C PRO A 172 -0.65 3.22 11.59
N THR A 173 -0.63 3.82 12.78
CA THR A 173 -1.57 4.89 13.14
C THR A 173 -0.83 6.20 13.45
N LEU A 174 -1.29 7.30 12.84
CA LEU A 174 -0.80 8.65 13.08
C LEU A 174 -1.96 9.52 13.58
N LEU A 175 -1.76 10.16 14.73
CA LEU A 175 -2.76 11.00 15.36
C LEU A 175 -2.24 12.41 15.50
N PHE A 176 -3.12 13.38 15.28
CA PHE A 176 -2.88 14.79 15.55
C PHE A 176 -3.92 15.29 16.55
N VAL A 177 -3.51 16.16 17.49
CA VAL A 177 -4.44 16.84 18.40
C VAL A 177 -3.91 18.25 18.69
N GLY A 178 -4.77 19.27 18.66
CA GLY A 178 -4.38 20.62 19.08
C GLY A 178 -4.09 20.68 20.56
N GLU A 179 -3.05 21.39 20.99
CA GLU A 179 -2.69 21.54 22.41
C GLU A 179 -3.82 22.13 23.28
N LYS A 180 -4.66 22.97 22.69
CA LYS A 180 -5.79 23.65 23.34
C LYS A 180 -7.13 22.99 23.03
N ASP A 181 -7.13 21.77 22.47
CA ASP A 181 -8.36 21.04 22.21
C ASP A 181 -8.95 20.48 23.53
N ALA A 182 -10.21 20.07 23.51
CA ALA A 182 -10.87 19.53 24.68
C ALA A 182 -10.21 18.25 25.18
N ASP A 183 -10.23 18.03 26.51
CA ASP A 183 -9.64 16.86 27.17
C ASP A 183 -10.09 15.52 26.57
N TYR A 184 -11.32 15.47 26.06
CA TYR A 184 -11.84 14.30 25.34
C TYR A 184 -10.91 13.85 24.20
N TRP A 185 -10.43 14.77 23.37
CA TRP A 185 -9.58 14.46 22.21
C TRP A 185 -8.17 14.07 22.62
N HIS A 186 -7.63 14.73 23.65
CA HIS A 186 -6.33 14.36 24.21
C HIS A 186 -6.38 12.97 24.85
N ALA A 187 -7.37 12.70 25.70
CA ALA A 187 -7.51 11.42 26.38
C ALA A 187 -7.78 10.30 25.38
N GLY A 188 -8.68 10.54 24.41
CA GLY A 188 -8.99 9.59 23.35
C GLY A 188 -7.78 9.25 22.48
N SER A 189 -7.02 10.26 22.02
CA SER A 189 -5.81 10.04 21.22
C SER A 189 -4.76 9.25 22.00
N LYS A 190 -4.51 9.60 23.28
CA LYS A 190 -3.57 8.87 24.15
C LYS A 190 -4.00 7.43 24.39
N ALA A 191 -5.31 7.18 24.56
CA ALA A 191 -5.85 5.83 24.75
C ALA A 191 -5.62 4.95 23.52
N ILE A 192 -5.80 5.48 22.31
CA ILE A 192 -5.52 4.76 21.05
C ILE A 192 -4.03 4.42 20.95
N VAL A 193 -3.14 5.38 21.20
CA VAL A 193 -1.68 5.13 21.19
C VAL A 193 -1.30 4.06 22.20
N ALA A 194 -1.79 4.16 23.43
CA ALA A 194 -1.49 3.20 24.49
C ALA A 194 -1.96 1.78 24.13
N ALA A 195 -3.16 1.66 23.54
CA ALA A 195 -3.68 0.36 23.11
C ALA A 195 -2.87 -0.26 21.98
N ILE A 196 -2.45 0.52 20.99
CA ILE A 196 -1.64 0.04 19.86
C ILE A 196 -0.24 -0.34 20.32
N THR A 197 0.44 0.57 21.03
CA THR A 197 1.83 0.35 21.49
C THR A 197 1.93 -0.73 22.57
N GLY A 198 0.90 -0.90 23.40
CA GLY A 198 0.83 -1.98 24.40
C GLY A 198 0.79 -3.39 23.78
N GLU A 199 0.39 -3.51 22.51
CA GLU A 199 0.41 -4.76 21.74
C GLU A 199 1.63 -4.84 20.78
N GLY A 200 2.61 -3.93 20.92
CA GLY A 200 3.79 -3.85 20.06
C GLY A 200 3.55 -3.18 18.70
N GLY A 201 2.37 -2.58 18.49
CA GLY A 201 2.00 -1.89 17.26
C GLY A 201 2.65 -0.50 17.11
N LYS A 202 2.57 0.05 15.90
CA LYS A 202 3.13 1.37 15.56
C LYS A 202 2.05 2.46 15.63
N ALA A 203 2.13 3.31 16.66
CA ALA A 203 1.31 4.51 16.75
C ALA A 203 2.14 5.74 17.14
N SER A 204 1.81 6.90 16.56
CA SER A 204 2.42 8.18 16.90
C SER A 204 1.37 9.26 17.11
N LEU A 205 1.55 10.09 18.14
CA LEU A 205 0.69 11.23 18.43
C LEU A 205 1.50 12.52 18.34
N ARG A 206 1.02 13.46 17.52
CA ARG A 206 1.55 14.81 17.38
C ARG A 206 0.60 15.78 18.07
N VAL A 207 1.06 16.41 19.15
CA VAL A 207 0.34 17.50 19.81
C VAL A 207 0.76 18.81 19.13
N MET A 208 -0.20 19.51 18.52
CA MET A 208 0.02 20.69 17.69
C MET A 208 0.05 21.96 18.57
N PRO A 209 1.22 22.58 18.80
CA PRO A 209 1.37 23.64 19.79
C PRO A 209 0.48 24.84 19.51
N GLY A 210 -0.21 25.32 20.54
CA GLY A 210 -1.08 26.50 20.47
C GLY A 210 -2.38 26.34 19.68
N GLN A 211 -2.62 25.19 19.04
CA GLN A 211 -3.77 24.94 18.18
C GLN A 211 -4.97 24.36 18.92
N GLY A 212 -6.18 24.52 18.36
CA GLY A 212 -7.43 23.97 18.89
C GLY A 212 -7.94 22.78 18.09
N HIS A 213 -9.27 22.65 18.01
CA HIS A 213 -9.92 21.47 17.42
C HIS A 213 -9.71 21.28 15.91
N VAL A 214 -9.60 22.39 15.17
CA VAL A 214 -9.24 22.38 13.74
C VAL A 214 -7.75 22.61 13.66
N ILE A 215 -7.03 21.66 13.04
CA ILE A 215 -5.57 21.70 12.96
C ILE A 215 -5.16 22.47 11.71
N GLU A 216 -4.23 23.39 11.90
CA GLU A 216 -3.56 24.16 10.86
C GLU A 216 -2.21 23.51 10.58
N PHE A 217 -1.94 23.22 9.31
CA PHE A 217 -0.66 22.69 8.86
C PHE A 217 0.12 23.78 8.11
N ALA A 218 1.43 23.81 8.30
CA ALA A 218 2.28 24.56 7.39
C ALA A 218 2.19 23.94 5.97
N PRO A 219 2.38 24.72 4.89
CA PRO A 219 2.36 24.18 3.53
C PRO A 219 3.29 22.96 3.38
N GLY A 220 2.76 21.84 2.89
CA GLY A 220 3.48 20.59 2.72
C GLY A 220 3.58 19.70 3.95
N GLU A 221 3.27 20.20 5.16
CA GLU A 221 3.44 19.44 6.41
C GLU A 221 2.48 18.25 6.49
N LEU A 222 1.22 18.45 6.09
CA LEU A 222 0.22 17.39 6.06
C LEU A 222 0.62 16.29 5.08
N VAL A 223 0.99 16.69 3.85
CA VAL A 223 1.45 15.76 2.81
C VAL A 223 2.67 14.98 3.31
N ALA A 224 3.69 15.65 3.84
CA ALA A 224 4.89 15.00 4.36
C ALA A 224 4.56 14.00 5.48
N ALA A 225 3.56 14.28 6.31
CA ALA A 225 3.14 13.36 7.34
C ALA A 225 2.44 12.11 6.79
N PHE A 226 1.57 12.26 5.78
CA PHE A 226 0.94 11.15 5.07
C PHE A 226 1.97 10.30 4.32
N GLU A 227 2.92 10.93 3.63
CA GLU A 227 4.00 10.24 2.93
C GLU A 227 4.92 9.48 3.88
N ALA A 228 5.29 10.08 5.02
CA ALA A 228 6.10 9.40 6.03
C ALA A 228 5.38 8.18 6.64
N GLN A 229 4.08 8.31 6.91
CA GLN A 229 3.27 7.20 7.40
C GLN A 229 3.16 6.08 6.36
N ARG A 230 2.94 6.44 5.09
CA ARG A 230 2.86 5.51 3.96
C ARG A 230 4.18 4.76 3.77
N ALA A 231 5.30 5.48 3.71
CA ALA A 231 6.63 4.90 3.56
C ALA A 231 7.02 3.98 4.73
N GLY A 232 6.60 4.31 5.95
CA GLY A 232 6.83 3.49 7.15
C GLY A 232 5.95 2.23 7.27
N GLY A 233 4.91 2.11 6.43
CA GLY A 233 3.96 1.00 6.40
C GLY A 233 4.24 -0.05 5.32
N SER A 234 4.64 0.36 4.11
CA SER A 234 4.90 -0.56 2.98
C SER A 234 6.38 -0.75 2.64
N GLY A 235 7.19 0.32 2.73
CA GLY A 235 8.61 0.26 2.36
C GLY A 235 9.48 -0.59 3.29
N GLY A 236 9.05 -0.76 4.55
CA GLY A 236 9.71 -1.65 5.49
C GLY A 236 9.51 -3.12 5.13
N ASP A 237 8.28 -3.55 4.87
CA ASP A 237 7.98 -4.96 4.60
C ASP A 237 8.56 -5.41 3.24
N GLU A 238 8.51 -4.56 2.21
CA GLU A 238 9.18 -4.82 0.93
C GLU A 238 10.70 -4.98 1.09
N ALA A 239 11.34 -4.11 1.87
CA ALA A 239 12.75 -4.21 2.17
C ALA A 239 13.10 -5.48 2.96
N GLU A 240 12.27 -5.90 3.92
CA GLU A 240 12.50 -7.14 4.68
C GLU A 240 12.30 -8.40 3.82
N VAL A 241 11.30 -8.42 2.93
CA VAL A 241 11.15 -9.49 1.94
C VAL A 241 12.37 -9.53 1.01
N GLY A 242 12.79 -8.37 0.49
CA GLY A 242 13.98 -8.24 -0.34
C GLY A 242 15.24 -8.79 0.34
N LYS A 243 15.48 -8.41 1.60
CA LYS A 243 16.59 -8.93 2.43
C LYS A 243 16.54 -10.44 2.59
N THR A 244 15.36 -11.01 2.77
CA THR A 244 15.17 -12.46 2.92
C THR A 244 15.57 -13.20 1.63
N ILE A 245 15.13 -12.69 0.48
CA ILE A 245 15.47 -13.27 -0.83
C ILE A 245 16.96 -13.06 -1.15
N ASP A 246 17.53 -11.90 -0.84
CA ASP A 246 18.96 -11.65 -1.03
C ASP A 246 19.82 -12.55 -0.12
N ALA A 247 19.38 -12.78 1.12
CA ALA A 247 20.02 -13.73 2.02
C ALA A 247 19.95 -15.17 1.50
N LEU A 248 18.87 -15.55 0.82
CA LEU A 248 18.72 -16.85 0.16
C LEU A 248 19.79 -17.02 -0.93
N HIS A 249 19.91 -16.05 -1.84
CA HIS A 249 20.92 -16.07 -2.91
C HIS A 249 22.35 -16.06 -2.36
N GLU A 250 22.62 -15.21 -1.37
CA GLU A 250 23.92 -15.09 -0.74
C GLU A 250 24.31 -16.40 -0.02
N ALA A 251 23.39 -17.01 0.71
CA ALA A 251 23.63 -18.25 1.44
C ALA A 251 23.95 -19.41 0.49
N ALA A 252 23.27 -19.52 -0.65
CA ALA A 252 23.61 -20.52 -1.66
C ALA A 252 24.99 -20.27 -2.30
N ALA A 253 25.27 -19.02 -2.69
CA ALA A 253 26.52 -18.65 -3.33
C ALA A 253 27.74 -18.93 -2.42
N LYS A 254 27.58 -18.72 -1.11
CA LYS A 254 28.60 -18.97 -0.06
C LYS A 254 28.51 -20.36 0.57
N ALA A 255 27.65 -21.23 0.06
CA ALA A 255 27.40 -22.57 0.60
C ALA A 255 27.09 -22.63 2.11
N GLN A 256 26.33 -21.65 2.61
CA GLN A 256 25.87 -21.58 3.99
C GLN A 256 24.57 -22.40 4.17
N GLU A 257 24.69 -23.73 4.18
CA GLU A 257 23.57 -24.69 4.19
C GLU A 257 22.51 -24.36 5.25
N ALA A 258 22.92 -24.25 6.52
CA ALA A 258 21.99 -23.98 7.63
C ALA A 258 21.26 -22.64 7.48
N ARG A 259 21.93 -21.60 6.97
CA ARG A 259 21.30 -20.31 6.70
C ARG A 259 20.33 -20.41 5.54
N TYR A 260 20.70 -21.09 4.46
CA TYR A 260 19.87 -21.23 3.27
C TYR A 260 18.55 -21.93 3.59
N PHE A 261 18.61 -23.10 4.23
CA PHE A 261 17.41 -23.88 4.56
C PHE A 261 16.62 -23.29 5.73
N GLY A 262 17.26 -22.52 6.62
CA GLY A 262 16.57 -21.78 7.69
C GLY A 262 15.68 -20.63 7.18
N LEU A 263 15.81 -20.21 5.93
CA LEU A 263 14.95 -19.20 5.31
C LEU A 263 13.65 -19.80 4.74
N TYR A 264 13.53 -21.12 4.64
CA TYR A 264 12.30 -21.78 4.20
C TYR A 264 11.32 -21.96 5.37
N ALA A 265 10.03 -21.81 5.08
CA ALA A 265 8.97 -22.12 6.03
C ALA A 265 8.80 -23.65 6.17
N PRO A 266 8.29 -24.15 7.30
CA PRO A 266 7.93 -25.57 7.43
C PRO A 266 6.97 -26.01 6.31
N GLY A 267 7.30 -27.10 5.62
CA GLY A 267 6.48 -27.60 4.50
C GLY A 267 6.58 -26.78 3.20
N ALA A 268 7.56 -25.89 3.09
CA ALA A 268 7.77 -25.11 1.88
C ALA A 268 8.09 -25.99 0.66
N ILE A 269 7.77 -25.47 -0.54
CA ILE A 269 7.95 -26.19 -1.80
C ILE A 269 9.01 -25.50 -2.67
N PHE A 270 9.97 -26.28 -3.15
CA PHE A 270 10.92 -25.85 -4.17
C PHE A 270 10.54 -26.49 -5.52
N LEU A 271 10.38 -25.65 -6.53
CA LEU A 271 10.18 -26.05 -7.93
C LEU A 271 11.46 -25.73 -8.70
N GLY A 272 12.09 -26.78 -9.21
CA GLY A 272 13.27 -26.66 -10.06
C GLY A 272 12.91 -26.43 -11.53
N THR A 273 13.93 -26.40 -12.37
CA THR A 273 13.76 -26.14 -13.81
C THR A 273 13.26 -27.36 -14.59
N ASP A 274 13.45 -28.57 -14.05
CA ASP A 274 12.93 -29.81 -14.66
C ASP A 274 11.48 -30.07 -14.21
N PRO A 275 10.57 -30.52 -15.10
CA PRO A 275 9.16 -30.74 -14.75
C PRO A 275 8.93 -31.77 -13.62
N THR A 276 9.91 -32.63 -13.32
CA THR A 276 9.84 -33.59 -12.21
C THR A 276 10.35 -33.02 -10.89
N GLU A 277 10.99 -31.85 -10.90
CA GLU A 277 11.56 -31.20 -9.72
C GLU A 277 10.50 -30.47 -8.90
N ARG A 278 9.70 -31.23 -8.17
CA ARG A 278 8.81 -30.73 -7.12
C ARG A 278 9.23 -31.33 -5.78
N TRP A 279 9.86 -30.50 -4.95
CA TRP A 279 10.45 -30.92 -3.70
C TRP A 279 9.78 -30.24 -2.51
N THR A 280 9.64 -30.95 -1.39
CA THR A 280 9.54 -30.25 -0.11
C THR A 280 10.92 -29.69 0.24
N ALA A 281 10.98 -28.62 1.03
CA ALA A 281 12.24 -28.01 1.44
C ALA A 281 13.15 -29.03 2.14
N GLU A 282 12.59 -29.96 2.91
CA GLU A 282 13.34 -31.02 3.60
C GLU A 282 13.92 -32.04 2.61
N ALA A 283 13.13 -32.49 1.62
CA ALA A 283 13.62 -33.41 0.60
C ALA A 283 14.68 -32.74 -0.29
N PHE A 284 14.47 -31.47 -0.64
CA PHE A 284 15.44 -30.66 -1.36
C PHE A 284 16.74 -30.48 -0.56
N HIS A 285 16.63 -30.25 0.75
CA HIS A 285 17.78 -30.13 1.64
C HIS A 285 18.67 -31.37 1.60
N GLU A 286 18.08 -32.56 1.79
CA GLU A 286 18.83 -33.82 1.74
C GLU A 286 19.55 -34.02 0.39
N TRP A 287 18.87 -33.71 -0.71
CA TRP A 287 19.46 -33.79 -2.05
C TRP A 287 20.58 -32.76 -2.28
N ALA A 288 20.45 -31.56 -1.69
CA ALA A 288 21.37 -30.45 -1.91
C ALA A 288 22.66 -30.51 -1.06
N LYS A 289 22.69 -31.28 0.04
CA LYS A 289 23.87 -31.45 0.92
C LYS A 289 25.22 -31.59 0.18
N PRO A 290 25.39 -32.50 -0.81
CA PRO A 290 26.66 -32.62 -1.52
C PRO A 290 27.06 -31.36 -2.31
N TYR A 291 26.11 -30.50 -2.67
CA TYR A 291 26.38 -29.23 -3.35
C TYR A 291 26.93 -28.19 -2.37
N PHE A 292 26.30 -28.07 -1.19
CA PHE A 292 26.74 -27.16 -0.12
C PHE A 292 28.09 -27.57 0.50
N ALA A 293 28.49 -28.85 0.41
CA ALA A 293 29.81 -29.28 0.86
C ALA A 293 30.99 -28.74 0.02
N ARG A 294 30.74 -28.17 -1.18
CA ARG A 294 31.79 -27.78 -2.15
C ARG A 294 32.24 -26.32 -2.08
N GLY A 295 31.79 -25.57 -1.07
CA GLY A 295 32.16 -24.15 -0.88
C GLY A 295 31.36 -23.15 -1.73
N SER A 296 30.59 -23.62 -2.72
CA SER A 296 29.54 -22.88 -3.42
C SER A 296 28.49 -23.86 -3.96
N ALA A 297 27.20 -23.55 -3.80
CA ALA A 297 26.12 -24.37 -4.34
C ALA A 297 25.68 -23.85 -5.73
N TRP A 298 24.90 -22.76 -5.74
CA TRP A 298 24.48 -22.05 -6.95
C TRP A 298 24.54 -20.55 -6.71
N THR A 299 24.91 -19.81 -7.75
CA THR A 299 25.03 -18.35 -7.71
C THR A 299 24.10 -17.74 -8.73
N TYR A 300 23.21 -16.87 -8.23
CA TYR A 300 22.32 -16.05 -9.04
C TYR A 300 22.56 -14.58 -8.69
N THR A 301 22.67 -13.74 -9.70
CA THR A 301 22.77 -12.29 -9.53
C THR A 301 21.43 -11.66 -9.87
N PRO A 302 20.70 -11.06 -8.92
CA PRO A 302 19.43 -10.40 -9.20
C PRO A 302 19.63 -9.15 -10.06
N LYS A 303 18.72 -8.91 -11.00
CA LYS A 303 18.69 -7.74 -11.89
C LYS A 303 17.52 -6.83 -11.59
N GLU A 304 16.36 -7.43 -11.39
CA GLU A 304 15.08 -6.76 -11.17
C GLU A 304 14.24 -7.66 -10.27
N ARG A 305 13.49 -7.07 -9.36
CA ARG A 305 12.59 -7.77 -8.44
C ARG A 305 11.33 -6.94 -8.24
N HIS A 306 10.19 -7.61 -8.28
CA HIS A 306 8.89 -7.07 -7.90
C HIS A 306 8.37 -7.84 -6.70
N VAL A 307 7.85 -7.13 -5.70
CA VAL A 307 7.25 -7.73 -4.51
C VAL A 307 5.84 -7.20 -4.36
N TYR A 308 4.94 -8.11 -4.00
CA TYR A 308 3.53 -7.85 -3.80
C TYR A 308 3.09 -8.46 -2.47
N PHE A 309 2.04 -7.91 -1.89
CA PHE A 309 1.56 -8.32 -0.58
C PHE A 309 0.08 -8.67 -0.61
N SER A 310 -0.31 -9.63 0.23
CA SER A 310 -1.70 -9.80 0.63
C SER A 310 -2.20 -8.54 1.36
N PRO A 311 -3.51 -8.25 1.35
CA PRO A 311 -4.05 -7.11 2.09
C PRO A 311 -3.67 -7.07 3.59
N SER A 312 -3.49 -8.23 4.21
CA SER A 312 -3.07 -8.41 5.61
C SER A 312 -1.56 -8.30 5.85
N HIS A 313 -0.73 -8.16 4.80
CA HIS A 313 0.73 -8.07 4.88
C HIS A 313 1.41 -9.23 5.66
N ASP A 314 0.77 -10.40 5.67
CA ASP A 314 1.30 -11.65 6.24
C ASP A 314 1.70 -12.66 5.17
N VAL A 315 1.33 -12.42 3.91
CA VAL A 315 1.81 -13.15 2.73
C VAL A 315 2.39 -12.16 1.73
N ALA A 316 3.51 -12.52 1.13
CA ALA A 316 4.09 -11.79 0.00
C ALA A 316 4.29 -12.75 -1.17
N TRP A 317 4.22 -12.25 -2.40
CA TRP A 317 4.68 -12.97 -3.58
C TRP A 317 5.60 -12.09 -4.40
N PHE A 318 6.51 -12.71 -5.13
CA PHE A 318 7.51 -11.98 -5.89
C PHE A 318 7.82 -12.67 -7.21
N ASP A 319 8.36 -11.86 -8.13
CA ASP A 319 9.12 -12.31 -9.27
C ASP A 319 10.43 -11.53 -9.34
N GLU A 320 11.48 -12.19 -9.82
CA GLU A 320 12.78 -11.59 -10.02
C GLU A 320 13.46 -12.14 -11.28
N MET A 321 14.20 -11.29 -11.95
CA MET A 321 15.09 -11.66 -13.04
C MET A 321 16.49 -11.90 -12.48
N LEU A 322 17.06 -13.05 -12.82
CA LEU A 322 18.32 -13.55 -12.30
C LEU A 322 19.30 -13.83 -13.44
N GLU A 323 20.57 -13.55 -13.22
CA GLU A 323 21.65 -13.97 -14.10
C GLU A 323 22.40 -15.16 -13.48
N ASN A 324 22.60 -16.21 -14.26
CA ASN A 324 23.36 -17.39 -13.89
C ASN A 324 24.39 -17.75 -14.98
N ALA A 325 25.62 -18.07 -14.59
CA ALA A 325 26.70 -18.33 -15.53
C ALA A 325 26.47 -19.55 -16.44
N LYS A 326 25.70 -20.54 -15.99
CA LYS A 326 25.44 -21.79 -16.73
C LYS A 326 24.10 -21.77 -17.46
N LEU A 327 23.06 -21.29 -16.79
CA LEU A 327 21.69 -21.30 -17.30
C LEU A 327 21.36 -20.03 -18.11
N GLY A 328 22.17 -18.98 -18.01
CA GLY A 328 21.87 -17.67 -18.57
C GLY A 328 20.83 -16.93 -17.74
N LEU A 329 19.92 -16.24 -18.42
CA LEU A 329 18.84 -15.50 -17.79
C LEU A 329 17.82 -16.49 -17.19
N CYS A 330 17.53 -16.32 -15.91
CA CYS A 330 16.57 -17.13 -15.16
C CYS A 330 15.50 -16.22 -14.55
N ARG A 331 14.38 -16.82 -14.15
CA ARG A 331 13.34 -16.16 -13.36
C ARG A 331 13.14 -16.92 -12.05
N GLY A 332 13.32 -16.23 -10.94
CA GLY A 332 12.83 -16.67 -9.64
C GLY A 332 11.43 -16.13 -9.44
N SER A 333 10.50 -16.95 -8.97
CA SER A 333 9.22 -16.49 -8.45
C SER A 333 8.83 -17.28 -7.22
N GLY A 334 8.05 -16.71 -6.33
CA GLY A 334 7.74 -17.41 -5.10
C GLY A 334 6.76 -16.70 -4.19
N VAL A 335 6.51 -17.34 -3.06
CA VAL A 335 5.63 -16.87 -2.00
C VAL A 335 6.39 -16.89 -0.69
N LEU A 336 6.27 -15.83 0.09
CA LEU A 336 6.75 -15.74 1.46
C LEU A 336 5.56 -15.64 2.42
N VAL A 337 5.72 -16.24 3.58
CA VAL A 337 4.80 -16.10 4.71
C VAL A 337 5.53 -15.45 5.87
N ARG A 338 4.80 -14.64 6.64
CA ARG A 338 5.33 -13.95 7.81
C ARG A 338 5.14 -14.81 9.05
N ASP A 339 6.23 -15.06 9.78
CA ASP A 339 6.20 -15.63 11.13
C ASP A 339 6.71 -14.59 12.13
N GLY A 340 5.78 -13.96 12.85
CA GLY A 340 6.08 -12.80 13.70
C GLY A 340 6.67 -11.63 12.90
N GLN A 341 7.96 -11.34 13.12
CA GLN A 341 8.69 -10.29 12.39
C GLN A 341 9.54 -10.82 11.23
N ALA A 342 9.67 -12.14 11.07
CA ALA A 342 10.50 -12.76 10.05
C ALA A 342 9.67 -13.17 8.82
N TRP A 343 10.31 -13.16 7.66
CA TRP A 343 9.74 -13.69 6.41
C TRP A 343 10.41 -15.01 6.08
N HIS A 344 9.61 -15.98 5.64
CA HIS A 344 10.07 -17.30 5.25
C HIS A 344 9.54 -17.68 3.87
N ILE A 345 10.38 -18.30 3.06
CA ILE A 345 10.03 -18.81 1.73
C ILE A 345 9.07 -19.99 1.89
N ALA A 346 7.81 -19.82 1.52
CA ALA A 346 6.80 -20.89 1.49
C ALA A 346 6.81 -21.63 0.14
N GLN A 347 7.14 -20.94 -0.94
CA GLN A 347 7.38 -21.54 -2.24
C GLN A 347 8.47 -20.77 -2.98
N TYR A 348 9.37 -21.50 -3.64
CA TYR A 348 10.31 -20.93 -4.60
C TYR A 348 10.22 -21.71 -5.92
N ASN A 349 10.17 -21.00 -7.02
CA ASN A 349 10.09 -21.54 -8.38
C ASN A 349 11.19 -20.92 -9.23
N LEU A 350 12.10 -21.76 -9.70
CA LEU A 350 13.16 -21.35 -10.61
C LEU A 350 12.81 -21.81 -12.02
N SER A 351 12.70 -20.86 -12.96
CA SER A 351 12.45 -21.17 -14.37
C SER A 351 13.47 -20.51 -15.29
N VAL A 352 13.64 -21.08 -16.48
CA VAL A 352 14.43 -20.48 -17.56
C VAL A 352 13.46 -19.90 -18.59
N PRO A 353 13.29 -18.57 -18.66
CA PRO A 353 12.42 -17.95 -19.64
C PRO A 353 12.95 -18.18 -21.06
N VAL A 354 12.07 -18.67 -21.96
CA VAL A 354 12.40 -18.94 -23.35
C VAL A 354 11.89 -17.77 -24.22
N PRO A 355 12.77 -17.12 -25.02
CA PRO A 355 12.35 -16.14 -26.02
C PRO A 355 11.28 -16.71 -26.97
N ASN A 356 10.24 -15.93 -27.27
CA ASN A 356 9.08 -16.42 -28.02
C ASN A 356 9.43 -16.95 -29.43
N ASP A 357 10.44 -16.36 -30.08
CA ASP A 357 10.95 -16.78 -31.38
C ASP A 357 11.70 -18.13 -31.35
N LEU A 358 12.20 -18.54 -30.18
CA LEU A 358 12.85 -19.83 -29.96
C LEU A 358 11.89 -20.93 -29.47
N MET A 359 10.68 -20.57 -29.03
CA MET A 359 9.75 -21.50 -28.36
C MET A 359 9.43 -22.74 -29.22
N GLY A 360 9.25 -22.58 -30.53
CA GLY A 360 8.97 -23.70 -31.44
C GLY A 360 10.08 -24.76 -31.43
N GLN A 361 11.34 -24.32 -31.48
CA GLN A 361 12.49 -25.23 -31.46
C GLN A 361 12.60 -25.96 -30.12
N VAL A 362 12.35 -25.26 -29.01
CA VAL A 362 12.36 -25.86 -27.67
C VAL A 362 11.27 -26.91 -27.53
N VAL A 363 10.05 -26.64 -28.02
CA VAL A 363 8.95 -27.61 -28.02
C VAL A 363 9.32 -28.88 -28.80
N ASP A 364 9.95 -28.74 -29.96
CA ASP A 364 10.38 -29.89 -30.76
C ASP A 364 11.46 -30.72 -30.05
N MET A 365 12.40 -30.06 -29.37
CA MET A 365 13.42 -30.74 -28.55
C MET A 365 12.80 -31.53 -27.39
N ILE A 366 11.82 -30.96 -26.68
CA ILE A 366 11.11 -31.62 -25.57
C ILE A 366 10.36 -32.85 -26.09
N ARG A 367 9.58 -32.70 -27.17
CA ARG A 367 8.84 -33.82 -27.77
C ARG A 367 9.76 -34.95 -28.22
N ALA A 368 10.91 -34.63 -28.82
CA ALA A 368 11.88 -35.62 -29.25
C ALA A 368 12.52 -36.36 -28.06
N LYS A 369 12.67 -35.70 -26.91
CA LYS A 369 13.16 -36.32 -25.67
C LYS A 369 12.11 -37.26 -25.07
N ASP A 370 10.85 -36.84 -25.01
CA ASP A 370 9.74 -37.62 -24.44
C ASP A 370 9.38 -38.85 -25.30
N ALA A 371 9.57 -38.74 -26.62
CA ALA A 371 9.32 -39.84 -27.56
C ALA A 371 10.37 -40.97 -27.50
N LYS A 372 11.53 -40.77 -26.86
CA LYS A 372 12.53 -41.83 -26.66
C LYS A 372 12.17 -42.64 -25.42
N PRO A 373 11.87 -43.96 -25.54
CA PRO A 373 11.67 -44.80 -24.36
C PRO A 373 12.92 -44.77 -23.49
N ALA A 374 12.75 -44.75 -22.16
CA ALA A 374 13.87 -44.92 -21.23
C ALA A 374 14.63 -46.20 -21.61
N ALA A 375 15.89 -46.05 -22.00
CA ALA A 375 16.76 -47.20 -22.28
C ALA A 375 16.85 -48.03 -20.99
N LYS A 376 16.48 -49.32 -21.10
CA LYS A 376 16.49 -50.29 -20.00
C LYS A 376 17.87 -50.52 -19.43
#